data_AF-A0A3T0BQN0-F1
#
_entry.id   AF-A0A3T0BQN0-F1
#
_cell.length_a   1.000
_cell.length_b   1.000
_cell.length_c   1.000
_cell.angle_alpha   90.00
_cell.angle_beta   90.00
_cell.angle_gamma   90.00
#
_symmetry.space_group_name_H-M   'P 1'
#
loop_
_entity.id
_entity.type
_entity.pdbx_description
1 polymer ?
#
loop_
_entity_poly.entity_id
_entity_poly.type
_entity_poly.pdbx_seq_one_letter_code
_entity_poly.pdbx_strand_id
1 'polypeptide(L)'
;MSIKSIRIENLLSYDTLIINNVKDLNCVIGKNNVGKSNLLKLLSFFYKKIDNIKCIPPELHSNYSSHGSISIQYDLARIKNIVTSKRKGKTDFFKHIYNTFFKGSPMGFEKDFFTNRNNDTTFTLKLTIHSNNAFSWSTKNNAEIDLIGYLFPFFEIETRHINLYDWDKLWDLISRLKSFKVDGVKKEEIIDFLNEKISPNSNAYKDFTSKIQDITKVSSYSYRERVLNYVKIGLNGQTFNVGGKDLTTQSDGTNSLEYLSLFLKLLVSLTRREYISPIVYIDEPEIGLHPKANEKLIYELYQSYESFKKSKESFEKGKYATPLQKFLSQPIQQI
;
A
#
# COMPACT_ATOMS: atom_id res chain seq x y z
N MET A 1 -1.64 12.99 -8.04
CA MET A 1 -1.95 12.75 -6.61
C MET A 1 -2.63 11.38 -6.51
N SER A 2 -2.89 10.81 -5.32
CA SER A 2 -3.58 9.50 -5.18
C SER A 2 -5.03 9.59 -4.73
N ILE A 3 -5.33 10.13 -3.54
CA ILE A 3 -6.71 10.40 -3.09
C ILE A 3 -7.04 11.88 -3.29
N LYS A 4 -8.19 12.22 -3.89
CA LYS A 4 -8.67 13.61 -3.97
C LYS A 4 -9.54 13.98 -2.78
N SER A 5 -10.49 13.12 -2.42
CA SER A 5 -11.44 13.38 -1.35
C SER A 5 -11.89 12.10 -0.64
N ILE A 6 -12.32 12.26 0.60
CA ILE A 6 -12.92 11.22 1.44
C ILE A 6 -14.25 11.77 1.96
N ARG A 7 -15.32 10.99 1.82
CA ARG A 7 -16.64 11.30 2.37
C ARG A 7 -17.13 10.15 3.21
N ILE A 8 -17.56 10.44 4.43
CA ILE A 8 -18.13 9.48 5.39
C ILE A 8 -19.51 9.99 5.78
N GLU A 9 -20.50 9.12 5.79
CA GLU A 9 -21.89 9.44 6.12
C GLU A 9 -22.46 8.41 7.08
N ASN A 10 -23.10 8.88 8.14
CA ASN A 10 -23.85 8.08 9.12
C ASN A 10 -23.06 6.89 9.69
N LEU A 11 -21.81 7.10 10.10
CA LEU A 11 -20.93 6.04 10.64
C LEU A 11 -20.18 6.50 11.90
N LEU A 12 -20.21 5.68 12.94
CA LEU A 12 -19.58 5.95 14.25
C LEU A 12 -19.97 7.34 14.79
N SER A 13 -19.00 8.24 14.94
CA SER A 13 -19.20 9.60 15.42
C SER A 13 -19.57 10.61 14.34
N TYR A 14 -19.72 10.19 13.08
CA TYR A 14 -19.92 11.09 11.95
C TYR A 14 -21.31 10.97 11.37
N ASP A 15 -22.09 12.05 11.44
CA ASP A 15 -23.28 12.22 10.60
C ASP A 15 -22.88 12.48 9.15
N THR A 16 -22.06 13.50 8.89
CA THR A 16 -21.39 13.71 7.61
C THR A 16 -19.99 14.29 7.83
N LEU A 17 -18.98 13.67 7.23
CA LEU A 17 -17.60 14.16 7.18
C LEU A 17 -17.15 14.20 5.72
N ILE A 18 -16.64 15.37 5.30
CA ILE A 18 -16.08 15.56 3.95
C ILE A 18 -14.68 16.13 4.08
N ILE A 19 -13.69 15.39 3.59
CA ILE A 19 -12.30 15.81 3.52
C ILE A 19 -11.97 16.02 2.04
N ASN A 20 -11.81 17.28 1.64
CA ASN A 20 -11.46 17.66 0.28
C ASN A 20 -9.96 17.99 0.17
N ASN A 21 -9.41 17.89 -1.03
CA ASN A 21 -8.06 18.33 -1.37
C ASN A 21 -6.96 17.69 -0.48
N VAL A 22 -7.05 16.38 -0.28
CA VAL A 22 -6.05 15.63 0.49
C VAL A 22 -4.66 15.85 -0.13
N LYS A 23 -3.71 16.41 0.64
CA LYS A 23 -2.34 16.68 0.20
C LYS A 23 -1.45 15.43 0.32
N ASP A 24 -0.16 15.56 0.00
CA ASP A 24 0.81 14.47 0.14
C ASP A 24 1.21 14.23 1.61
N LEU A 25 1.15 15.25 2.46
CA LEU A 25 1.25 15.08 3.92
C LEU A 25 0.09 15.82 4.56
N ASN A 26 -0.66 15.12 5.41
CA ASN A 26 -1.79 15.66 6.13
C ASN A 26 -1.65 15.30 7.61
N CYS A 27 -2.01 16.26 8.45
CA CYS A 27 -1.97 16.12 9.89
C CYS A 27 -3.40 16.34 10.41
N VAL A 28 -3.97 15.33 11.07
CA VAL A 28 -5.32 15.40 11.63
C VAL A 28 -5.21 15.71 13.12
N ILE A 29 -5.50 16.96 13.49
CA ILE A 29 -5.33 17.48 14.85
C ILE A 29 -6.71 17.78 15.44
N GLY A 30 -6.87 17.58 16.74
CA GLY A 30 -8.08 17.89 17.47
C GLY A 30 -8.04 17.38 18.91
N LYS A 31 -8.98 17.85 19.71
CA LYS A 31 -9.14 17.44 21.11
C LYS A 31 -9.37 15.93 21.22
N ASN A 32 -9.14 15.36 22.40
CA ASN A 32 -9.49 13.96 22.65
C ASN A 32 -11.00 13.75 22.48
N ASN A 33 -11.39 12.56 22.02
CA ASN A 33 -12.77 12.13 21.80
C ASN A 33 -13.57 12.84 20.69
N VAL A 34 -12.93 13.60 19.79
CA VAL A 34 -13.61 14.24 18.63
C VAL A 34 -13.77 13.31 17.41
N GLY A 35 -13.54 12.00 17.58
CA GLY A 35 -13.65 11.02 16.51
C GLY A 35 -12.38 10.82 15.67
N LYS A 36 -11.24 11.40 16.05
CA LYS A 36 -9.94 11.22 15.37
C LYS A 36 -9.64 9.76 15.01
N SER A 37 -9.68 8.86 16.00
CA SER A 37 -9.44 7.42 15.80
C SER A 37 -10.57 6.73 15.03
N ASN A 38 -11.79 7.30 14.99
CA ASN A 38 -12.89 6.76 14.19
C ASN A 38 -12.61 6.92 12.68
N LEU A 39 -11.97 8.02 12.26
CA LEU A 39 -11.52 8.17 10.87
C LEU A 39 -10.58 7.03 10.46
N LEU A 40 -9.60 6.69 11.32
CA LEU A 40 -8.68 5.59 11.07
C LEU A 40 -9.41 4.25 10.97
N LYS A 41 -10.27 3.94 11.95
CA LYS A 41 -11.07 2.71 11.95
C LYS A 41 -11.89 2.55 10.68
N LEU A 42 -12.50 3.63 10.19
CA LEU A 42 -13.32 3.61 8.97
C LEU A 42 -12.47 3.40 7.70
N LEU A 43 -11.32 4.08 7.59
CA LEU A 43 -10.40 3.85 6.47
C LEU A 43 -9.82 2.43 6.50
N SER A 44 -9.39 1.96 7.66
CA SER A 44 -8.93 0.59 7.88
C SER A 44 -10.00 -0.43 7.48
N PHE A 45 -11.25 -0.21 7.89
CA PHE A 45 -12.39 -1.04 7.49
C PHE A 45 -12.60 -1.05 5.98
N PHE A 46 -12.57 0.11 5.33
CA PHE A 46 -12.74 0.24 3.88
C PHE A 46 -11.70 -0.60 3.11
N TYR A 47 -10.41 -0.47 3.45
CA TYR A 47 -9.35 -1.23 2.77
C TYR A 47 -9.34 -2.72 3.14
N LYS A 48 -9.69 -3.08 4.37
CA LYS A 48 -9.90 -4.50 4.75
C LYS A 48 -11.00 -5.15 3.90
N LYS A 49 -12.07 -4.41 3.58
CA LYS A 49 -13.11 -4.91 2.66
C LYS A 49 -12.65 -5.00 1.22
N ILE A 50 -11.79 -4.11 0.74
CA ILE A 50 -11.15 -4.23 -0.58
C ILE A 50 -10.33 -5.53 -0.65
N ASP A 51 -9.53 -5.81 0.38
CA ASP A 51 -8.72 -7.04 0.48
C ASP A 51 -9.57 -8.29 0.84
N ASN A 52 -10.91 -8.18 0.88
CA ASN A 52 -11.84 -9.25 1.26
C ASN A 52 -11.56 -9.90 2.64
N ILE A 53 -11.01 -9.11 3.57
CA ILE A 53 -10.72 -9.54 4.94
C ILE A 53 -12.01 -9.49 5.76
N LYS A 54 -12.29 -10.57 6.50
CA LYS A 54 -13.40 -10.60 7.45
C LYS A 54 -13.10 -9.63 8.61
N CYS A 55 -14.01 -8.69 8.81
CA CYS A 55 -13.92 -7.68 9.86
C CYS A 55 -15.35 -7.23 10.24
N ILE A 56 -15.49 -6.81 11.50
CA ILE A 56 -16.76 -6.34 12.08
C ILE A 56 -17.13 -5.00 11.45
N PRO A 57 -18.36 -4.84 10.93
CA PRO A 57 -18.83 -3.56 10.42
C PRO A 57 -18.88 -2.48 11.51
N PRO A 58 -18.51 -1.23 11.19
CA PRO A 58 -18.71 -0.11 12.09
C PRO A 58 -20.19 0.15 12.33
N GLU A 59 -20.52 0.63 13.53
CA GLU A 59 -21.87 1.02 13.91
C GLU A 59 -22.32 2.27 13.13
N LEU A 60 -23.62 2.34 12.86
CA LEU A 60 -24.23 3.53 12.28
C LEU A 60 -24.26 4.65 13.32
N HIS A 61 -24.09 5.89 12.87
CA HIS A 61 -24.20 7.05 13.77
C HIS A 61 -25.64 7.22 14.28
N SER A 62 -26.60 7.08 13.36
CA SER A 62 -28.03 7.17 13.60
C SER A 62 -28.72 5.90 13.13
N ASN A 63 -29.52 5.31 14.02
CA ASN A 63 -30.36 4.13 13.75
C ASN A 63 -31.61 4.47 12.93
N TYR A 64 -31.89 5.74 12.67
CA TYR A 64 -33.01 6.17 11.83
C TYR A 64 -32.72 6.00 10.33
N SER A 65 -31.45 6.03 9.94
CA SER A 65 -31.02 5.68 8.59
C SER A 65 -30.68 4.20 8.54
N SER A 66 -31.14 3.50 7.50
CA SER A 66 -30.88 2.08 7.31
C SER A 66 -29.46 1.76 6.83
N HIS A 67 -28.66 2.79 6.53
CA HIS A 67 -27.29 2.61 6.06
C HIS A 67 -26.35 3.77 6.41
N GLY A 68 -25.06 3.47 6.42
CA GLY A 68 -23.95 4.42 6.43
C GLY A 68 -23.04 4.18 5.23
N SER A 69 -22.16 5.13 4.91
CA SER A 69 -21.27 4.97 3.76
C SER A 69 -19.90 5.62 3.90
N ILE A 70 -18.93 5.04 3.20
CA ILE A 70 -17.57 5.55 3.06
C ILE A 70 -17.29 5.66 1.55
N SER A 71 -16.93 6.85 1.07
CA SER A 71 -16.60 7.11 -0.33
C SER A 71 -15.20 7.70 -0.43
N ILE A 72 -14.35 7.12 -1.26
CA ILE A 72 -13.01 7.63 -1.54
C ILE A 72 -12.91 7.92 -3.04
N GLN A 73 -12.54 9.16 -3.38
CA GLN A 73 -12.26 9.56 -4.75
C GLN A 73 -10.76 9.49 -5.01
N TYR A 74 -10.37 8.67 -5.98
CA TYR A 74 -8.99 8.47 -6.41
C TYR A 74 -8.66 9.33 -7.63
N ASP A 75 -7.40 9.75 -7.73
CA ASP A 75 -6.80 10.41 -8.88
C ASP A 75 -5.99 9.37 -9.68
N LEU A 76 -6.53 9.01 -10.84
CA LEU A 76 -5.94 8.08 -11.78
C LEU A 76 -5.14 8.76 -12.91
N ALA A 77 -4.95 10.10 -12.88
CA ALA A 77 -4.33 10.82 -14.00
C ALA A 77 -2.93 10.30 -14.35
N ARG A 78 -2.10 10.02 -13.33
CA ARG A 78 -0.76 9.46 -13.53
C ARG A 78 -0.83 8.07 -14.16
N ILE A 79 -1.73 7.24 -13.67
CA ILE A 79 -1.92 5.87 -14.15
C ILE A 79 -2.40 5.89 -15.60
N LYS A 80 -3.38 6.75 -15.92
CA LYS A 80 -3.86 7.00 -17.28
C LYS A 80 -2.71 7.35 -18.22
N ASN A 81 -1.83 8.28 -17.83
CA ASN A 81 -0.68 8.66 -18.65
C ASN A 81 0.29 7.50 -18.88
N ILE A 82 0.53 6.66 -17.88
CA ILE A 82 1.41 5.49 -17.99
C ILE A 82 0.80 4.45 -18.93
N VAL A 83 -0.45 4.04 -18.70
CA VAL A 83 -1.10 2.98 -19.48
C VAL A 83 -1.49 3.40 -20.89
N THR A 84 -1.65 4.71 -21.16
CA THR A 84 -1.92 5.23 -22.52
C THR A 84 -0.64 5.56 -23.30
N SER A 85 0.54 5.59 -22.67
CA SER A 85 1.80 5.96 -23.32
C SER A 85 2.17 5.09 -24.52
N LYS A 86 2.90 5.67 -25.49
CA LYS A 86 3.34 5.02 -26.74
C LYS A 86 4.49 4.00 -26.58
N ARG A 87 4.88 3.63 -25.36
CA ARG A 87 6.04 2.74 -25.13
C ARG A 87 5.78 1.36 -25.74
N LYS A 88 6.74 0.84 -26.51
CA LYS A 88 6.70 -0.53 -27.07
C LYS A 88 6.69 -1.54 -25.91
N GLY A 89 5.75 -2.50 -25.94
CA GLY A 89 5.64 -3.59 -24.97
C GLY A 89 4.80 -3.28 -23.72
N LYS A 90 3.49 -3.00 -23.88
CA LYS A 90 2.58 -2.93 -22.72
C LYS A 90 2.34 -4.32 -22.15
N THR A 91 2.55 -4.47 -20.85
CA THR A 91 2.21 -5.69 -20.11
C THR A 91 0.71 -5.94 -20.15
N ASP A 92 0.29 -7.20 -20.05
CA ASP A 92 -1.13 -7.55 -20.01
C ASP A 92 -1.84 -6.90 -18.82
N PHE A 93 -1.11 -6.68 -17.72
CA PHE A 93 -1.58 -5.92 -16.57
C PHE A 93 -1.91 -4.46 -16.91
N PHE A 94 -1.08 -3.75 -17.68
CA PHE A 94 -1.40 -2.38 -18.11
C PHE A 94 -2.57 -2.32 -19.08
N LYS A 95 -2.74 -3.35 -19.93
CA LYS A 95 -3.93 -3.48 -20.77
C LYS A 95 -5.18 -3.70 -19.92
N HIS A 96 -5.07 -4.53 -18.87
CA HIS A 96 -6.16 -4.78 -17.94
C HIS A 96 -6.59 -3.49 -17.22
N ILE A 97 -5.67 -2.72 -16.64
CA ILE A 97 -5.96 -1.41 -16.04
C ILE A 97 -6.67 -0.48 -17.03
N TYR A 98 -6.17 -0.41 -18.27
CA TYR A 98 -6.76 0.43 -19.30
C TYR A 98 -8.19 0.02 -19.65
N ASN A 99 -8.43 -1.27 -19.85
CA ASN A 99 -9.75 -1.80 -20.17
C ASN A 99 -10.75 -1.62 -19.02
N THR A 100 -10.27 -1.62 -17.78
CA THR A 100 -11.12 -1.44 -16.59
C THR A 100 -11.50 0.02 -16.37
N PHE A 101 -10.54 0.96 -16.36
CA PHE A 101 -10.81 2.35 -15.98
C PHE A 101 -10.88 3.36 -17.15
N PHE A 102 -10.33 3.02 -18.32
CA PHE A 102 -10.12 4.00 -19.40
C PHE A 102 -10.61 3.54 -20.77
N LYS A 103 -11.43 2.48 -20.84
CA LYS A 103 -11.98 1.98 -22.10
C LYS A 103 -12.70 3.11 -22.85
N GLY A 104 -12.29 3.36 -24.11
CA GLY A 104 -12.81 4.45 -24.93
C GLY A 104 -12.04 5.78 -24.85
N SER A 105 -11.00 5.87 -24.01
CA SER A 105 -10.02 6.97 -24.09
C SER A 105 -9.13 6.83 -25.33
N PRO A 106 -8.68 7.92 -25.99
CA PRO A 106 -7.75 7.81 -27.10
C PRO A 106 -6.43 7.15 -26.67
N MET A 107 -5.91 6.19 -27.46
CA MET A 107 -4.64 5.51 -27.18
C MET A 107 -3.62 5.74 -28.30
N GLY A 108 -2.34 5.91 -27.94
CA GLY A 108 -1.28 5.99 -28.93
C GLY A 108 -1.38 7.23 -29.84
N PHE A 109 -1.41 7.02 -31.16
CA PHE A 109 -1.51 8.10 -32.16
C PHE A 109 -2.85 8.84 -32.08
N GLU A 110 -3.96 8.21 -31.66
CA GLU A 110 -5.28 8.84 -31.57
C GLU A 110 -5.35 9.97 -30.52
N LYS A 111 -4.46 9.95 -29.52
CA LYS A 111 -4.37 11.00 -28.48
C LYS A 111 -3.98 12.36 -29.07
N ASP A 112 -3.24 12.37 -30.17
CA ASP A 112 -2.78 13.61 -30.83
C ASP A 112 -3.89 14.21 -31.72
N PHE A 113 -4.90 13.42 -32.12
CA PHE A 113 -6.00 13.86 -32.99
C PHE A 113 -7.31 14.16 -32.24
N PHE A 114 -7.57 13.53 -31.09
CA PHE A 114 -8.81 13.68 -30.33
C PHE A 114 -8.54 14.25 -28.93
N THR A 115 -8.21 15.55 -28.85
CA THR A 115 -7.88 16.26 -27.59
C THR A 115 -9.09 16.65 -26.74
N ASN A 116 -10.32 16.52 -27.27
CA ASN A 116 -11.54 17.12 -26.68
C ASN A 116 -12.54 16.14 -26.04
N ARG A 117 -12.21 14.87 -25.80
CA ARG A 117 -13.13 13.95 -25.07
C ARG A 117 -12.85 13.93 -23.56
N ASN A 118 -13.94 13.98 -22.78
CA ASN A 118 -13.97 14.08 -21.31
C ASN A 118 -12.80 13.33 -20.63
N ASN A 119 -11.90 14.12 -20.07
CA ASN A 119 -10.73 13.69 -19.32
C ASN A 119 -11.09 13.33 -17.88
N ASP A 120 -12.13 12.52 -17.68
CA ASP A 120 -12.34 12.02 -16.33
C ASP A 120 -11.17 11.12 -15.97
N THR A 121 -10.45 11.56 -14.96
CA THR A 121 -9.24 10.94 -14.41
C THR A 121 -9.49 10.54 -12.97
N THR A 122 -10.74 10.66 -12.52
CA THR A 122 -11.13 10.33 -11.16
C THR A 122 -11.96 9.06 -11.12
N PHE A 123 -11.83 8.31 -10.05
CA PHE A 123 -12.66 7.14 -9.78
C PHE A 123 -13.13 7.21 -8.34
N THR A 124 -14.43 7.11 -8.12
CA THR A 124 -15.02 7.13 -6.77
C THR A 124 -15.49 5.73 -6.42
N LEU A 125 -14.91 5.15 -5.38
CA LEU A 125 -15.35 3.89 -4.81
C LEU A 125 -16.12 4.16 -3.52
N LYS A 126 -17.38 3.75 -3.48
CA LYS A 126 -18.25 3.89 -2.30
C LYS A 126 -18.60 2.52 -1.73
N LEU A 127 -18.40 2.38 -0.43
CA LEU A 127 -18.82 1.25 0.39
C LEU A 127 -20.05 1.68 1.20
N THR A 128 -21.16 0.96 1.04
CA THR A 128 -22.39 1.16 1.82
C THR A 128 -22.51 0.03 2.82
N ILE A 129 -22.82 0.38 4.08
CA ILE A 129 -22.94 -0.53 5.21
C ILE A 129 -24.38 -0.42 5.70
N HIS A 130 -25.10 -1.53 5.66
CA HIS A 130 -26.50 -1.59 6.05
C HIS A 130 -26.65 -1.94 7.53
N SER A 131 -27.78 -1.58 8.14
CA SER A 131 -28.08 -1.88 9.55
C SER A 131 -28.08 -3.37 9.90
N ASN A 132 -28.28 -4.25 8.91
CA ASN A 132 -28.16 -5.70 9.05
C ASN A 132 -26.72 -6.22 8.89
N ASN A 133 -25.72 -5.35 8.95
CA ASN A 133 -24.30 -5.65 8.76
C ASN A 133 -23.92 -6.13 7.35
N ALA A 134 -24.85 -6.14 6.39
CA ALA A 134 -24.52 -6.35 5.00
C ALA A 134 -23.76 -5.13 4.44
N PHE A 135 -22.94 -5.36 3.42
CA PHE A 135 -22.25 -4.28 2.73
C PHE A 135 -22.40 -4.40 1.22
N SER A 136 -22.31 -3.28 0.53
CA SER A 136 -22.37 -3.22 -0.93
C SER A 136 -21.40 -2.17 -1.46
N TRP A 137 -20.76 -2.49 -2.59
CA TRP A 137 -19.92 -1.55 -3.32
C TRP A 137 -20.76 -0.78 -4.34
N SER A 138 -20.34 0.44 -4.68
CA SER A 138 -20.95 1.23 -5.75
C SER A 138 -20.76 0.63 -7.14
N THR A 139 -19.81 -0.29 -7.30
CA THR A 139 -19.57 -1.04 -8.54
C THR A 139 -19.81 -2.52 -8.33
N LYS A 140 -20.33 -3.20 -9.35
CA LYS A 140 -20.44 -4.67 -9.40
C LYS A 140 -19.19 -5.32 -10.01
N ASN A 141 -18.27 -4.52 -10.55
CA ASN A 141 -17.08 -4.99 -11.21
C ASN A 141 -15.97 -5.22 -10.19
N ASN A 142 -15.76 -6.48 -9.79
CA ASN A 142 -14.71 -6.83 -8.82
C ASN A 142 -13.30 -6.41 -9.29
N ALA A 143 -13.04 -6.39 -10.60
CA ALA A 143 -11.75 -5.95 -11.12
C ALA A 143 -11.45 -4.48 -10.81
N GLU A 144 -12.46 -3.61 -10.71
CA GLU A 144 -12.26 -2.22 -10.29
C GLU A 144 -11.82 -2.15 -8.81
N ILE A 145 -12.47 -2.94 -7.95
CA ILE A 145 -12.18 -3.00 -6.51
C ILE A 145 -10.75 -3.54 -6.29
N ASP A 146 -10.44 -4.67 -6.92
CA ASP A 146 -9.13 -5.33 -6.81
C ASP A 146 -8.00 -4.43 -7.31
N LEU A 147 -8.21 -3.76 -8.46
CA LEU A 147 -7.22 -2.83 -8.99
C LEU A 147 -7.05 -1.58 -8.13
N ILE A 148 -8.12 -1.06 -7.50
CA ILE A 148 -7.97 0.05 -6.55
C ILE A 148 -7.13 -0.37 -5.35
N GLY A 149 -7.39 -1.55 -4.76
CA GLY A 149 -6.58 -2.07 -3.66
C GLY A 149 -5.12 -2.28 -4.03
N TYR A 150 -4.86 -2.69 -5.27
CA TYR A 150 -3.51 -2.85 -5.80
C TYR A 150 -2.80 -1.52 -6.08
N LEU A 151 -3.49 -0.57 -6.71
CA LEU A 151 -2.91 0.71 -7.14
C LEU A 151 -2.74 1.67 -5.97
N PHE A 152 -3.59 1.57 -4.95
CA PHE A 152 -3.63 2.44 -3.78
C PHE A 152 -3.63 1.62 -2.48
N PRO A 153 -2.57 0.82 -2.23
CA PRO A 153 -2.52 0.01 -1.02
C PRO A 153 -2.48 0.90 0.23
N PHE A 154 -3.18 0.48 1.27
CA PHE A 154 -3.27 1.21 2.54
C PHE A 154 -2.45 0.52 3.62
N PHE A 155 -1.62 1.30 4.31
CA PHE A 155 -0.82 0.85 5.44
C PHE A 155 -1.20 1.62 6.69
N GLU A 156 -1.50 0.90 7.75
CA GLU A 156 -1.86 1.43 9.05
C GLU A 156 -0.76 1.09 10.06
N ILE A 157 -0.24 2.12 10.72
CA ILE A 157 0.74 2.00 11.79
C ILE A 157 0.13 2.61 13.04
N GLU A 158 -0.24 1.74 13.99
CA GLU A 158 -0.71 2.13 15.32
C GLU A 158 0.48 2.06 16.28
N THR A 159 1.04 3.23 16.63
CA THR A 159 2.32 3.33 17.35
C THR A 159 2.30 2.66 18.72
N ARG A 160 1.18 2.74 19.42
CA ARG A 160 0.94 2.09 20.73
C ARG A 160 1.04 0.56 20.69
N HIS A 161 0.73 -0.03 19.54
CA HIS A 161 0.67 -1.48 19.34
C HIS A 161 1.61 -1.92 18.22
N ILE A 162 2.66 -1.15 17.91
CA ILE A 162 3.71 -1.64 17.01
C ILE A 162 4.30 -2.87 17.68
N ASN A 163 4.18 -4.01 17.02
CA ASN A 163 4.93 -5.18 17.41
C ASN A 163 6.38 -4.94 17.01
N LEU A 164 7.17 -4.43 17.95
CA LEU A 164 8.59 -4.07 17.77
C LEU A 164 9.46 -5.28 17.40
N TYR A 165 8.90 -6.48 17.53
CA TYR A 165 9.56 -7.75 17.29
C TYR A 165 9.02 -8.47 16.04
N ASP A 166 7.95 -7.95 15.41
CA ASP A 166 7.32 -8.54 14.23
C ASP A 166 7.36 -7.59 13.03
N TRP A 167 8.28 -7.92 12.12
CA TRP A 167 8.54 -7.19 10.90
C TRP A 167 7.74 -7.69 9.71
N ASP A 168 6.73 -8.55 9.92
CA ASP A 168 5.87 -9.04 8.83
C ASP A 168 5.15 -7.89 8.12
N LYS A 169 4.86 -6.80 8.84
CA LYS A 169 4.35 -5.56 8.22
C LYS A 169 5.33 -4.90 7.24
N LEU A 170 6.65 -4.99 7.47
CA LEU A 170 7.64 -4.54 6.47
C LEU A 170 7.70 -5.48 5.28
N TRP A 171 7.59 -6.79 5.51
CA TRP A 171 7.54 -7.76 4.42
C TRP A 171 6.28 -7.59 3.56
N ASP A 172 5.13 -7.33 4.18
CA ASP A 172 3.88 -7.00 3.49
C ASP A 172 4.05 -5.71 2.66
N LEU A 173 4.64 -4.66 3.24
CA LEU A 173 5.01 -3.43 2.51
C LEU A 173 5.82 -3.76 1.26
N ILE A 174 6.95 -4.46 1.40
CA ILE A 174 7.84 -4.79 0.27
C ILE A 174 7.09 -5.58 -0.81
N SER A 175 6.24 -6.52 -0.43
CA SER A 175 5.47 -7.35 -1.37
C SER A 175 4.39 -6.58 -2.15
N ARG A 176 3.83 -5.52 -1.56
CA ARG A 176 2.75 -4.71 -2.15
C ARG A 176 3.25 -3.55 -2.99
N LEU A 177 4.46 -3.05 -2.74
CA LEU A 177 4.98 -1.86 -3.41
C LEU A 177 5.57 -2.13 -4.80
N LYS A 178 5.79 -3.40 -5.18
CA LYS A 178 6.41 -3.72 -6.47
C LYS A 178 5.70 -4.86 -7.19
N SER A 179 5.53 -4.66 -8.50
CA SER A 179 4.94 -5.65 -9.40
C SER A 179 6.05 -6.45 -10.09
N PHE A 180 6.03 -7.77 -9.96
CA PHE A 180 6.87 -8.66 -10.74
C PHE A 180 6.02 -9.56 -11.64
N LYS A 181 6.52 -9.86 -12.84
CA LYS A 181 5.93 -10.88 -13.70
C LYS A 181 6.42 -12.25 -13.21
N VAL A 182 5.70 -12.86 -12.27
CA VAL A 182 6.07 -14.16 -11.67
C VAL A 182 5.54 -15.37 -12.46
N ASP A 183 4.57 -15.16 -13.35
CA ASP A 183 3.94 -16.26 -14.11
C ASP A 183 4.88 -16.91 -15.11
N GLY A 184 5.94 -16.20 -15.51
CA GLY A 184 6.99 -16.76 -16.35
C GLY A 184 7.94 -17.69 -15.62
N VAL A 185 7.88 -17.76 -14.29
CA VAL A 185 8.77 -18.61 -13.47
C VAL A 185 7.98 -19.84 -13.03
N LYS A 186 8.25 -20.98 -13.69
CA LYS A 186 7.59 -22.25 -13.35
C LYS A 186 8.25 -22.89 -12.14
N LYS A 187 7.46 -23.62 -11.34
CA LYS A 187 7.95 -24.29 -10.14
C LYS A 187 9.01 -25.33 -10.47
N GLU A 188 8.81 -26.08 -11.54
CA GLU A 188 9.69 -27.15 -12.00
C GLU A 188 11.06 -26.58 -12.40
N GLU A 189 11.07 -25.46 -13.11
CA GLU A 189 12.29 -24.73 -13.50
C GLU A 189 13.09 -24.27 -12.28
N ILE A 190 12.41 -23.80 -11.23
CA ILE A 190 13.08 -23.43 -9.96
C ILE A 190 13.67 -24.66 -9.27
N ILE A 191 12.91 -25.75 -9.19
CA ILE A 191 13.37 -26.98 -8.52
C ILE A 191 14.58 -27.54 -9.25
N ASP A 192 14.54 -27.60 -10.57
CA ASP A 192 15.65 -28.11 -11.38
C ASP A 192 16.87 -27.21 -11.27
N PHE A 193 16.71 -25.87 -11.33
CA PHE A 193 17.79 -24.92 -11.11
C PHE A 193 18.44 -25.08 -9.73
N LEU A 194 17.65 -25.15 -8.66
CA LEU A 194 18.17 -25.31 -7.31
C LEU A 194 18.82 -26.68 -7.12
N ASN A 195 18.28 -27.75 -7.70
CA ASN A 195 18.90 -29.07 -7.65
C ASN A 195 20.26 -29.06 -8.35
N GLU A 196 20.37 -28.44 -9.53
CA GLU A 196 21.65 -28.29 -10.26
C GLU A 196 22.69 -27.55 -9.41
N LYS A 197 22.30 -26.51 -8.68
CA LYS A 197 23.24 -25.71 -7.87
C LYS A 197 23.56 -26.29 -6.49
N ILE A 198 22.60 -26.91 -5.84
CA ILE A 198 22.73 -27.42 -4.46
C ILE A 198 23.18 -28.89 -4.45
N SER A 199 22.81 -29.67 -5.47
CA SER A 199 23.04 -31.11 -5.55
C SER A 199 23.50 -31.52 -6.96
N PRO A 200 24.61 -30.97 -7.48
CA PRO A 200 25.01 -31.13 -8.89
C PRO A 200 25.16 -32.59 -9.35
N ASN A 201 25.49 -33.50 -8.43
CA ASN A 201 25.74 -34.92 -8.73
C ASN A 201 24.58 -35.84 -8.29
N SER A 202 23.41 -35.30 -7.88
CA SER A 202 22.28 -36.11 -7.42
C SER A 202 20.94 -35.40 -7.54
N ASN A 203 19.83 -36.11 -7.34
CA ASN A 203 18.49 -35.52 -7.24
C ASN A 203 18.07 -35.21 -5.79
N ALA A 204 19.03 -35.11 -4.85
CA ALA A 204 18.73 -35.05 -3.42
C ALA A 204 17.77 -33.91 -3.03
N TYR A 205 17.96 -32.70 -3.57
CA TYR A 205 17.06 -31.58 -3.32
C TYR A 205 15.67 -31.82 -3.92
N LYS A 206 15.61 -32.28 -5.17
CA LYS A 206 14.36 -32.59 -5.87
C LYS A 206 13.56 -33.66 -5.12
N ASP A 207 14.21 -34.75 -4.73
CA ASP A 207 13.60 -35.86 -4.00
C ASP A 207 13.12 -35.44 -2.61
N PHE A 208 13.89 -34.59 -1.91
CA PHE A 208 13.50 -34.05 -0.60
C PHE A 208 12.24 -33.18 -0.71
N THR A 209 12.18 -32.26 -1.68
CA THR A 209 11.01 -31.40 -1.87
C THR A 209 9.76 -32.17 -2.33
N SER A 210 9.92 -33.22 -3.15
CA SER A 210 8.82 -34.13 -3.53
C SER A 210 8.26 -34.85 -2.31
N LYS A 211 9.12 -35.47 -1.49
CA LYS A 211 8.70 -36.19 -0.28
C LYS A 211 7.88 -35.31 0.67
N ILE A 212 8.29 -34.05 0.86
CA ILE A 212 7.51 -33.11 1.69
C ILE A 212 6.13 -32.86 1.08
N GLN A 213 6.04 -32.65 -0.23
CA GLN A 213 4.75 -32.41 -0.92
C GLN A 213 3.84 -33.62 -0.93
N ASP A 214 4.41 -34.84 -0.98
CA ASP A 214 3.65 -36.08 -0.94
C ASP A 214 3.07 -36.32 0.46
N ILE A 215 3.81 -35.96 1.52
CA ILE A 215 3.38 -36.10 2.92
C ILE A 215 2.41 -35.00 3.33
N THR A 216 2.59 -33.78 2.82
CA THR A 216 1.87 -32.59 3.29
C THR A 216 0.90 -32.05 2.24
N LYS A 217 -0.33 -31.73 2.66
CA LYS A 217 -1.26 -30.96 1.82
C LYS A 217 -0.90 -29.48 1.87
N VAL A 218 0.08 -29.07 1.06
CA VAL A 218 0.49 -27.65 0.96
C VAL A 218 -0.45 -26.90 0.02
N SER A 219 -0.99 -25.77 0.48
CA SER A 219 -1.75 -24.85 -0.37
C SER A 219 -0.82 -24.10 -1.33
N SER A 220 -1.32 -23.73 -2.50
CA SER A 220 -0.56 -22.89 -3.44
C SER A 220 -0.28 -21.52 -2.84
N TYR A 221 0.96 -21.02 -2.99
CA TYR A 221 1.28 -19.63 -2.66
C TYR A 221 0.46 -18.66 -3.50
N SER A 222 -0.07 -17.63 -2.86
CA SER A 222 -0.62 -16.45 -3.52
C SER A 222 0.46 -15.70 -4.30
N TYR A 223 0.05 -14.81 -5.21
CA TYR A 223 0.97 -13.95 -5.96
C TYR A 223 1.91 -13.16 -5.03
N ARG A 224 1.36 -12.55 -3.96
CA ARG A 224 2.13 -11.74 -3.01
C ARG A 224 3.15 -12.58 -2.24
N GLU A 225 2.78 -13.78 -1.81
CA GLU A 225 3.69 -14.71 -1.15
C GLU A 225 4.81 -15.19 -2.08
N ARG A 226 4.50 -15.48 -3.35
CA ARG A 226 5.52 -15.84 -4.35
C ARG A 226 6.54 -14.72 -4.54
N VAL A 227 6.07 -13.48 -4.71
CA VAL A 227 6.94 -12.30 -4.81
C VAL A 227 7.81 -12.17 -3.58
N LEU A 228 7.20 -12.26 -2.39
CA LEU A 228 7.92 -12.12 -1.13
C LEU A 228 9.01 -13.19 -0.99
N ASN A 229 8.70 -14.45 -1.31
CA ASN A 229 9.66 -15.55 -1.25
C ASN A 229 10.86 -15.31 -2.18
N TYR A 230 10.63 -14.84 -3.41
CA TYR A 230 11.73 -14.51 -4.33
C TYR A 230 12.58 -13.34 -3.83
N VAL A 231 11.96 -12.32 -3.26
CA VAL A 231 12.68 -11.20 -2.67
C VAL A 231 13.53 -11.66 -1.50
N LYS A 232 12.98 -12.49 -0.60
CA LYS A 232 13.70 -13.06 0.55
C LYS A 232 14.94 -13.85 0.13
N ILE A 233 14.82 -14.70 -0.90
CA ILE A 233 15.96 -15.46 -1.45
C ILE A 233 17.07 -14.54 -1.98
N GLY A 234 16.71 -13.38 -2.52
CA GLY A 234 17.67 -12.40 -3.04
C GLY A 234 18.32 -11.50 -1.97
N LEU A 235 17.96 -11.66 -0.70
CA LEU A 235 18.47 -10.86 0.42
C LEU A 235 19.38 -11.70 1.32
N ASN A 236 20.29 -11.03 2.02
CA ASN A 236 21.28 -11.68 2.88
C ASN A 236 20.70 -12.17 4.23
N GLY A 237 19.41 -11.96 4.50
CA GLY A 237 18.79 -12.32 5.77
C GLY A 237 17.30 -12.01 5.85
N GLN A 238 16.62 -12.67 6.78
CA GLN A 238 15.18 -12.56 7.05
C GLN A 238 14.85 -11.51 8.12
N THR A 239 15.82 -11.15 8.96
CA THR A 239 15.67 -10.16 10.04
C THR A 239 16.21 -8.81 9.60
N PHE A 240 15.46 -7.74 9.90
CA PHE A 240 15.94 -6.38 9.73
C PHE A 240 16.75 -6.00 10.97
N ASN A 241 18.08 -6.04 10.86
CA ASN A 241 18.96 -5.69 11.96
C ASN A 241 19.27 -4.18 11.91
N VAL A 242 19.02 -3.48 13.02
CA VAL A 242 19.34 -2.06 13.15
C VAL A 242 20.65 -1.93 13.92
N GLY A 243 21.71 -1.46 13.24
CA GLY A 243 23.02 -1.29 13.86
C GLY A 243 23.72 -2.59 14.30
N GLY A 244 23.35 -3.74 13.71
CA GLY A 244 23.97 -5.03 13.97
C GLY A 244 23.60 -5.68 15.31
N LYS A 245 22.58 -5.17 16.01
CA LYS A 245 22.08 -5.73 17.27
C LYS A 245 20.67 -6.31 17.09
N ASP A 246 20.41 -7.41 17.79
CA ASP A 246 19.04 -7.92 17.94
C ASP A 246 18.18 -6.91 18.68
N LEU A 247 16.94 -6.78 18.21
CA LEU A 247 15.96 -5.79 18.68
C LEU A 247 15.54 -5.99 20.14
N THR A 248 15.81 -7.17 20.69
CA THR A 248 15.59 -7.52 22.10
C THR A 248 16.52 -6.77 23.05
N THR A 249 17.55 -6.08 22.55
CA THR A 249 18.57 -5.41 23.37
C THR A 249 18.41 -3.88 23.47
N GLN A 250 17.39 -3.30 22.82
CA GLN A 250 17.18 -1.85 22.76
C GLN A 250 15.89 -1.42 23.48
N SER A 251 15.80 -0.14 23.86
CA SER A 251 14.58 0.41 24.48
C SER A 251 13.41 0.46 23.48
N ASP A 252 12.18 0.33 23.98
CA ASP A 252 10.98 0.37 23.15
C ASP A 252 10.91 1.64 22.29
N GLY A 253 11.31 2.79 22.82
CA GLY A 253 11.32 4.04 22.06
C GLY A 253 12.40 4.09 20.96
N THR A 254 13.54 3.41 21.15
CA THR A 254 14.55 3.28 20.09
C THR A 254 14.06 2.34 18.99
N ASN A 255 13.48 1.20 19.37
CA ASN A 255 12.91 0.25 18.41
C ASN A 255 11.77 0.88 17.58
N SER A 256 10.88 1.64 18.22
CA SER A 256 9.80 2.36 17.52
C SER A 256 10.35 3.36 16.50
N LEU A 257 11.39 4.12 16.86
CA LEU A 257 12.01 5.10 15.97
C LEU A 257 12.60 4.41 14.74
N GLU A 258 13.35 3.34 14.98
CA GLU A 258 14.06 2.63 13.93
C GLU A 258 13.09 1.86 13.02
N TYR A 259 12.03 1.27 13.59
CA TYR A 259 10.94 0.68 12.82
C TYR A 259 10.27 1.71 11.90
N LEU A 260 9.83 2.85 12.46
CA LEU A 260 9.17 3.90 11.69
C LEU A 260 10.10 4.48 10.62
N SER A 261 11.36 4.73 10.97
CA SER A 261 12.35 5.25 10.04
C SER A 261 12.60 4.28 8.89
N LEU A 262 12.79 2.99 9.18
CA LEU A 262 13.01 1.96 8.16
C LEU A 262 11.77 1.78 7.27
N PHE A 263 10.57 1.72 7.86
CA PHE A 263 9.31 1.64 7.14
C PHE A 263 9.19 2.79 6.13
N LEU A 264 9.39 4.02 6.61
CA LEU A 264 9.28 5.21 5.78
C LEU A 264 10.35 5.26 4.69
N LYS A 265 11.62 4.95 5.01
CA LYS A 265 12.72 4.92 4.03
C LYS A 265 12.45 3.91 2.92
N LEU A 266 12.01 2.69 3.28
CA LEU A 266 11.66 1.66 2.31
C LEU A 266 10.49 2.09 1.43
N LEU A 267 9.43 2.59 2.05
CA LEU A 267 8.25 3.09 1.35
C LEU A 267 8.66 4.20 0.36
N VAL A 268 9.39 5.23 0.80
CA VAL A 268 9.87 6.32 -0.08
C VAL A 268 10.72 5.78 -1.22
N SER A 269 11.70 4.92 -0.93
CA SER A 269 12.66 4.40 -1.91
C SER A 269 12.00 3.51 -2.97
N LEU A 270 11.17 2.55 -2.55
CA LEU A 270 10.63 1.51 -3.43
C LEU A 270 9.56 2.04 -4.39
N THR A 271 8.85 3.09 -3.99
CA THR A 271 7.70 3.62 -4.73
C THR A 271 8.06 4.70 -5.74
N ARG A 272 9.27 5.28 -5.68
CA ARG A 272 9.64 6.41 -6.55
C ARG A 272 9.50 6.15 -8.03
N ARG A 273 9.76 4.91 -8.48
CA ARG A 273 9.67 4.51 -9.89
C ARG A 273 8.38 3.79 -10.23
N GLU A 274 7.59 3.47 -9.22
CA GLU A 274 6.41 2.64 -9.36
C GLU A 274 5.18 3.51 -9.65
N TYR A 275 4.21 2.93 -10.36
CA TYR A 275 2.93 3.56 -10.66
C TYR A 275 1.92 3.39 -9.52
N ILE A 276 2.15 2.44 -8.63
CA ILE A 276 1.45 2.24 -7.35
C ILE A 276 1.65 3.49 -6.47
N SER A 277 0.60 3.91 -5.79
CA SER A 277 0.59 5.09 -4.93
C SER A 277 0.04 4.72 -3.54
N PRO A 278 0.89 4.22 -2.63
CA PRO A 278 0.45 3.80 -1.31
C PRO A 278 -0.06 4.98 -0.48
N ILE A 279 -0.94 4.66 0.46
CA ILE A 279 -1.46 5.57 1.48
C ILE A 279 -1.01 5.04 2.82
N VAL A 280 -0.34 5.87 3.60
CA VAL A 280 0.13 5.50 4.93
C VAL A 280 -0.58 6.35 5.96
N TYR A 281 -1.14 5.68 6.95
CA TYR A 281 -1.71 6.30 8.13
C TYR A 281 -0.87 5.92 9.35
N ILE A 282 -0.36 6.93 10.05
CA ILE A 282 0.39 6.76 11.30
C ILE A 282 -0.43 7.39 12.42
N ASP A 283 -0.95 6.54 13.29
CA ASP A 283 -1.66 6.99 14.50
C ASP A 283 -0.65 7.34 15.57
N GLU A 284 -0.74 8.55 16.11
CA GLU A 284 0.04 9.04 17.25
C GLU A 284 1.56 8.76 17.12
N PRO A 285 2.22 9.25 16.04
CA PRO A 285 3.64 9.02 15.77
C PRO A 285 4.57 9.40 16.93
N GLU A 286 4.16 10.34 17.77
CA GLU A 286 4.90 10.80 18.94
C GLU A 286 4.84 9.85 20.15
N ILE A 287 3.87 8.92 20.21
CA ILE A 287 3.77 8.00 21.34
C ILE A 287 4.88 6.97 21.29
N GLY A 288 5.53 6.78 22.44
CA GLY A 288 6.69 5.90 22.56
C GLY A 288 8.00 6.54 22.08
N LEU A 289 7.97 7.75 21.51
CA LEU A 289 9.15 8.46 21.06
C LEU A 289 9.48 9.66 21.96
N HIS A 290 10.73 9.77 22.40
CA HIS A 290 11.24 10.99 23.02
C HIS A 290 11.17 12.16 22.01
N PRO A 291 10.90 13.42 22.41
CA PRO A 291 10.76 14.55 21.47
C PRO A 291 11.92 14.69 20.46
N LYS A 292 13.17 14.53 20.90
CA LYS A 292 14.35 14.48 20.01
C LYS A 292 14.30 13.36 18.96
N ALA A 293 13.71 12.21 19.29
CA ALA A 293 13.51 11.11 18.36
C ALA A 293 12.46 11.46 17.30
N ASN A 294 11.40 12.20 17.65
CA ASN A 294 10.43 12.71 16.68
C ASN A 294 11.09 13.69 15.70
N GLU A 295 11.90 14.63 16.20
CA GLU A 295 12.66 15.54 15.34
C GLU A 295 13.58 14.78 14.38
N LYS A 296 14.30 13.77 14.90
CA LYS A 296 15.15 12.90 14.10
C LYS A 296 14.36 12.15 13.02
N LEU A 297 13.19 11.59 13.36
CA LEU A 297 12.33 10.87 12.42
C LEU A 297 11.89 11.77 11.26
N ILE A 298 11.40 12.97 11.57
CA ILE A 298 10.96 13.94 10.55
C ILE A 298 12.14 14.39 9.68
N TYR A 299 13.30 14.64 10.30
CA TYR A 299 14.51 15.02 9.58
C TYR A 299 14.99 13.92 8.62
N GLU A 300 15.03 12.67 9.09
CA GLU A 300 15.43 11.53 8.24
C GLU A 300 14.44 11.30 7.09
N LEU A 301 13.14 11.47 7.35
CA LEU A 301 12.12 11.42 6.33
C LEU A 301 12.32 12.51 5.28
N TYR A 302 12.56 13.75 5.70
CA TYR A 302 12.86 14.87 4.82
C TYR A 302 14.11 14.61 3.97
N GLN A 303 15.20 14.14 4.59
CA GLN A 303 16.42 13.80 3.85
C GLN A 303 16.19 12.70 2.81
N SER A 304 15.43 11.65 3.18
CA SER A 304 15.05 10.60 2.23
C SER A 304 14.23 11.16 1.07
N TYR A 305 13.37 12.14 1.30
CA TYR A 305 12.65 12.80 0.20
C TYR A 305 13.57 13.58 -0.73
N GLU A 306 14.39 14.45 -0.17
CA GLU A 306 15.29 15.32 -0.95
C GLU A 306 16.36 14.50 -1.69
N SER A 307 16.80 13.37 -1.14
CA SER A 307 17.76 12.49 -1.82
C SER A 307 17.25 11.96 -3.17
N PHE A 308 15.93 11.80 -3.33
CA PHE A 308 15.32 11.33 -4.59
C PHE A 308 14.70 12.42 -5.46
N LYS A 309 14.61 13.67 -4.98
CA LYS A 309 13.97 14.77 -5.70
C LYS A 309 14.85 15.27 -6.84
N LYS A 310 14.31 15.33 -8.06
CA LYS A 310 15.00 15.86 -9.24
C LYS A 310 15.43 17.33 -9.00
N SER A 311 16.71 17.61 -9.19
CA SER A 311 17.32 18.95 -8.95
C SER A 311 17.62 19.69 -10.24
N LYS A 312 17.81 18.97 -11.35
CA LYS A 312 18.13 19.54 -12.66
C LYS A 312 17.25 18.93 -13.74
N GLU A 313 17.05 19.61 -14.86
CA GLU A 313 16.25 19.05 -15.97
C GLU A 313 16.89 17.83 -16.63
N SER A 314 18.22 17.74 -16.61
CA SER A 314 19.01 16.60 -17.10
C SER A 314 18.74 15.30 -16.34
N PHE A 315 19.13 14.16 -16.92
CA PHE A 315 19.06 12.88 -16.24
C PHE A 315 20.03 12.85 -15.05
N GLU A 316 19.53 12.48 -13.88
CA GLU A 316 20.30 12.32 -12.65
C GLU A 316 20.01 10.92 -12.09
N LYS A 317 21.03 10.07 -11.96
CA LYS A 317 20.86 8.71 -11.45
C LYS A 317 20.33 8.78 -10.02
N GLY A 318 19.19 8.14 -9.76
CA GLY A 318 18.58 8.14 -8.43
C GLY A 318 17.65 9.32 -8.14
N LYS A 319 17.44 10.24 -9.08
CA LYS A 319 16.62 11.45 -8.88
C LYS A 319 15.43 11.45 -9.85
N TYR A 320 14.23 11.73 -9.37
CA TYR A 320 12.99 11.55 -10.12
C TYR A 320 12.04 12.75 -9.97
N ALA A 321 11.28 13.02 -11.03
CA ALA A 321 10.21 14.02 -11.05
C ALA A 321 8.84 13.43 -10.59
N THR A 322 8.84 12.30 -9.88
CA THR A 322 7.61 11.63 -9.46
C THR A 322 7.00 12.30 -8.23
N PRO A 323 5.65 12.48 -8.20
CA PRO A 323 4.95 13.03 -7.04
C PRO A 323 5.23 12.23 -5.76
N LEU A 324 5.13 12.91 -4.61
CA LEU A 324 5.35 12.31 -3.31
C LEU A 324 4.19 11.36 -2.93
N GLN A 325 4.46 10.42 -2.02
CA GLN A 325 3.43 9.53 -1.46
C GLN A 325 2.57 10.26 -0.42
N LYS A 326 1.41 9.68 -0.09
CA LYS A 326 0.49 10.28 0.87
C LYS A 326 0.65 9.75 2.28
N PHE A 327 0.97 10.67 3.19
CA PHE A 327 1.03 10.46 4.63
C PHE A 327 -0.15 11.15 5.29
N LEU A 328 -0.88 10.38 6.08
CA LEU A 328 -1.85 10.86 7.04
C LEU A 328 -1.25 10.60 8.42
N SER A 329 -1.10 11.63 9.24
CA SER A 329 -0.59 11.51 10.61
C SER A 329 -1.58 12.13 11.59
N GLN A 330 -1.74 11.53 12.77
CA GLN A 330 -2.55 12.08 13.86
C GLN A 330 -1.69 12.34 15.09
N PRO A 331 -1.34 13.58 15.44
CA PRO A 331 -0.64 13.84 16.68
C PRO A 331 -1.58 13.99 17.90
N ILE A 332 -1.04 13.66 19.07
CA ILE A 332 -1.57 14.05 20.38
C ILE A 332 -1.56 15.57 20.47
N GLN A 333 -2.68 16.12 20.94
CA GLN A 333 -2.75 17.49 21.40
C GLN A 333 -2.53 17.47 22.92
N GLN A 334 -1.35 17.88 23.39
CA GLN A 334 -1.16 18.22 24.81
C GLN A 334 -1.92 19.54 25.05
N ILE A 335 -2.88 19.52 25.97
CA ILE A 335 -3.50 20.72 26.55
C ILE A 335 -3.02 20.80 27.99
#